data_AF-A0A9D9I5P2-F1
#
_entry.id   AF-A0A9D9I5P2-F1
#
_cell.length_a   1.000
_cell.length_b   1.000
_cell.length_c   1.000
_cell.angle_alpha   90.00
_cell.angle_beta   90.00
_cell.angle_gamma   90.00
#
_symmetry.space_group_name_H-M   'P 1'
#
loop_
_entity.id
_entity.type
_entity.pdbx_description
1 polymer ?
#
loop_
_entity_poly.entity_id
_entity_poly.type
_entity_poly.pdbx_seq_one_letter_code
_entity_poly.pdbx_strand_id
1 'polypeptide(L)'
;MDGTYKIGDLYSENGLKGVVFAVEQNGEHGKIVSLDEAELSWCRSHEWVKKIEVGCFNQTDGAENMKKVTSFMGWEENYPAFKWCKDKGDAWYLPAKEEIALITLKEREAINRTLLSAGGKTLPELNEPGRYWSSTEYDAASVWHVYMRYGLEYYTVKYLTYRVRAVAKF
;
A
#
# COMPACT_ATOMS: atom_id res chain seq x y z
N MET A 1 26.97 -7.73 -1.90
CA MET A 1 26.85 -7.08 -0.58
C MET A 1 26.28 -8.15 0.33
N ASP A 2 27.05 -8.64 1.30
CA ASP A 2 26.57 -9.66 2.24
C ASP A 2 25.91 -8.93 3.41
N GLY A 3 24.59 -8.78 3.35
CA GLY A 3 23.81 -8.21 4.44
C GLY A 3 22.34 -8.54 4.26
N THR A 4 21.80 -9.29 5.22
CA THR A 4 20.35 -9.53 5.34
C THR A 4 19.67 -8.24 5.76
N TYR A 5 18.60 -7.85 5.07
CA TYR A 5 17.78 -6.68 5.40
C TYR A 5 17.05 -6.85 6.73
N LYS A 6 16.80 -5.73 7.42
CA LYS A 6 15.98 -5.63 8.63
C LYS A 6 14.89 -4.59 8.44
N ILE A 7 13.81 -4.73 9.20
CA ILE A 7 12.75 -3.72 9.23
C ILE A 7 13.33 -2.36 9.63
N GLY A 8 13.01 -1.35 8.83
CA GLY A 8 13.52 0.02 8.95
C GLY A 8 14.75 0.30 8.08
N ASP A 9 15.35 -0.69 7.43
CA ASP A 9 16.47 -0.44 6.52
C ASP A 9 16.01 0.29 5.25
N LEU A 10 16.90 1.12 4.70
CA LEU A 10 16.69 1.71 3.38
C LEU A 10 17.09 0.66 2.32
N TYR A 11 16.12 0.22 1.54
CA TYR A 11 16.36 -0.55 0.33
C TYR A 11 16.60 0.40 -0.84
N SER A 12 17.65 0.17 -1.63
CA SER A 12 17.98 1.00 -2.80
C SER A 12 18.72 0.18 -3.87
N GLU A 13 18.10 -0.88 -4.37
CA GLU A 13 18.66 -1.78 -5.38
C GLU A 13 17.68 -1.99 -6.55
N ASN A 14 18.19 -2.41 -7.72
CA ASN A 14 17.38 -2.79 -8.89
C ASN A 14 16.32 -1.76 -9.32
N GLY A 15 16.59 -0.47 -9.11
CA GLY A 15 15.68 0.63 -9.44
C GLY A 15 14.54 0.83 -8.44
N LEU A 16 14.46 0.04 -7.37
CA LEU A 16 13.53 0.27 -6.27
C LEU A 16 14.22 1.02 -5.15
N LYS A 17 13.52 1.99 -4.57
CA LYS A 17 13.98 2.73 -3.39
C LYS A 17 12.83 2.88 -2.41
N GLY A 18 13.00 2.37 -1.20
CA GLY A 18 11.96 2.37 -0.18
C GLY A 18 12.47 1.89 1.17
N VAL A 19 11.59 1.84 2.16
CA VAL A 19 11.96 1.41 3.52
C VAL A 19 11.39 0.04 3.79
N VAL A 20 12.24 -0.89 4.24
CA VAL A 20 11.85 -2.27 4.55
C VAL A 20 10.86 -2.28 5.71
N PHE A 21 9.71 -2.93 5.53
CA PHE A 21 8.70 -3.09 6.59
C PHE A 21 8.34 -4.55 6.89
N ALA A 22 8.74 -5.47 6.01
CA ALA A 22 8.63 -6.90 6.23
C ALA A 22 9.85 -7.61 5.64
N VAL A 23 10.32 -8.67 6.29
CA VAL A 23 11.44 -9.50 5.86
C VAL A 23 11.06 -10.96 5.97
N GLU A 24 11.50 -11.78 5.02
CA GLU A 24 11.39 -13.24 5.08
C GLU A 24 12.46 -13.83 6.02
N GLN A 25 12.40 -15.13 6.32
CA GLN A 25 13.21 -15.77 7.37
C GLN A 25 14.73 -15.56 7.22
N ASN A 26 15.23 -15.47 6.00
CA ASN A 26 16.66 -15.25 5.71
C ASN A 26 17.03 -13.77 5.56
N GLY A 27 16.06 -12.85 5.56
CA GLY A 27 16.28 -11.42 5.34
C GLY A 27 16.85 -11.05 3.96
N GLU A 28 16.85 -11.98 3.00
CA GLU A 28 17.26 -11.71 1.61
C GLU A 28 16.10 -11.11 0.79
N HIS A 29 14.88 -11.51 1.14
CA HIS A 29 13.65 -11.02 0.53
C HIS A 29 12.75 -10.34 1.53
N GLY A 30 11.90 -9.44 1.04
CA GLY A 30 11.00 -8.71 1.88
C GLY A 30 10.08 -7.77 1.13
N LYS A 31 9.55 -6.81 1.86
CA LYS A 31 8.68 -5.77 1.31
C LYS A 31 9.13 -4.39 1.78
N ILE A 32 9.03 -3.43 0.87
CA ILE A 32 9.35 -2.02 1.10
C ILE A 32 8.12 -1.15 0.91
N VAL A 33 8.03 -0.07 1.68
CA VAL A 33 7.10 1.03 1.42
C VAL A 33 7.77 2.12 0.59
N SER A 34 7.00 2.81 -0.25
CA SER A 34 7.45 3.98 -0.99
C SER A 34 7.83 5.12 -0.03
N LEU A 35 8.79 5.94 -0.47
CA LEU A 35 9.23 7.12 0.29
C LEU A 35 8.13 8.19 0.37
N ASP A 36 7.28 8.27 -0.66
CA ASP A 36 6.17 9.20 -0.75
C ASP A 36 4.80 8.51 -0.53
N GLU A 37 3.77 9.33 -0.41
CA GLU A 37 2.37 8.92 -0.34
C GLU A 37 1.48 9.97 -1.02
N ALA A 38 0.28 9.57 -1.41
CA ALA A 38 -0.75 10.45 -1.94
C ALA A 38 -2.06 10.31 -1.16
N GLU A 39 -3.01 11.21 -1.39
CA GLU A 39 -4.40 11.08 -0.94
C GLU A 39 -5.30 10.97 -2.17
N LEU A 40 -5.86 9.78 -2.39
CA LEU A 40 -6.59 9.42 -3.60
C LEU A 40 -7.82 8.58 -3.26
N SER A 41 -8.78 8.52 -4.19
CA SER A 41 -9.85 7.55 -4.09
C SER A 41 -9.39 6.16 -4.55
N TRP A 42 -10.00 5.12 -4.00
CA TRP A 42 -9.76 3.75 -4.47
C TRP A 42 -10.36 3.56 -5.86
N CYS A 43 -11.59 4.08 -6.03
CA CYS A 43 -12.29 4.18 -7.29
C CYS A 43 -12.94 5.57 -7.42
N ARG A 44 -13.06 6.11 -8.63
CA ARG A 44 -13.81 7.37 -8.86
C ARG A 44 -15.29 7.19 -8.52
N SER A 45 -15.93 8.31 -8.14
CA SER A 45 -17.36 8.34 -7.83
C SER A 45 -18.22 8.29 -9.10
N HIS A 46 -18.28 7.14 -9.76
CA HIS A 46 -19.21 6.88 -10.85
C HIS A 46 -20.13 5.72 -10.44
N GLU A 47 -21.45 5.93 -10.41
CA GLU A 47 -22.40 4.93 -9.86
C GLU A 47 -22.25 3.56 -10.50
N TRP A 48 -21.96 3.51 -11.80
CA TRP A 48 -21.72 2.26 -12.51
C TRP A 48 -20.46 1.54 -12.03
N VAL A 49 -19.34 2.27 -11.83
CA VAL A 49 -18.07 1.67 -11.38
C VAL A 49 -18.17 1.21 -9.92
N LYS A 50 -18.95 1.92 -9.08
CA LYS A 50 -19.25 1.51 -7.68
C LYS A 50 -20.09 0.23 -7.57
N LYS A 51 -20.64 -0.29 -8.67
CA LYS A 51 -21.41 -1.54 -8.69
C LYS A 51 -20.61 -2.71 -9.26
N ILE A 52 -19.34 -2.47 -9.63
CA ILE A 52 -18.44 -3.50 -10.13
C ILE A 52 -17.64 -4.06 -8.96
N GLU A 53 -17.79 -5.35 -8.75
CA GLU A 53 -16.87 -6.14 -7.95
C GLU A 53 -15.70 -6.53 -8.84
N VAL A 54 -14.53 -5.94 -8.58
CA VAL A 54 -13.31 -6.18 -9.37
C VAL A 54 -12.72 -7.55 -9.05
N GLY A 55 -13.09 -8.12 -7.89
CA GLY A 55 -12.65 -9.42 -7.42
C GLY A 55 -11.33 -9.35 -6.65
N CYS A 56 -10.93 -8.18 -6.17
CA CYS A 56 -9.67 -7.93 -5.46
C CYS A 56 -9.68 -8.47 -4.02
N PHE A 57 -9.92 -9.78 -3.83
CA PHE A 57 -10.09 -10.39 -2.51
C PHE A 57 -8.82 -10.92 -1.87
N ASN A 58 -7.65 -10.80 -2.51
CA ASN A 58 -6.43 -11.29 -1.90
C ASN A 58 -6.09 -10.40 -0.70
N GLN A 59 -5.94 -11.02 0.47
CA GLN A 59 -5.73 -10.31 1.73
C GLN A 59 -4.24 -10.08 2.04
N THR A 60 -3.35 -10.90 1.45
CA THR A 60 -1.90 -10.94 1.75
C THR A 60 -1.00 -10.54 0.58
N ASP A 61 -1.56 -10.44 -0.63
CA ASP A 61 -0.82 -10.11 -1.85
C ASP A 61 -1.55 -9.07 -2.70
N GLY A 62 -1.22 -7.80 -2.49
CA GLY A 62 -1.76 -6.68 -3.24
C GLY A 62 -1.30 -6.68 -4.70
N ALA A 63 -0.22 -7.38 -5.06
CA ALA A 63 0.20 -7.50 -6.44
C ALA A 63 -0.80 -8.35 -7.25
N GLU A 64 -1.39 -9.38 -6.65
CA GLU A 64 -2.47 -10.16 -7.27
C GLU A 64 -3.75 -9.33 -7.46
N ASN A 65 -4.07 -8.46 -6.51
CA ASN A 65 -5.19 -7.52 -6.67
C ASN A 65 -4.90 -6.47 -7.76
N MET A 66 -3.67 -5.97 -7.86
CA MET A 66 -3.26 -5.06 -8.92
C MET A 66 -3.45 -5.68 -10.32
N LYS A 67 -3.11 -6.96 -10.50
CA LYS A 67 -3.33 -7.68 -11.77
C LYS A 67 -4.81 -7.71 -12.16
N LYS A 68 -5.71 -7.86 -11.18
CA LYS A 68 -7.16 -7.85 -11.42
C LYS A 68 -7.63 -6.48 -11.91
N VAL A 69 -7.30 -5.40 -11.19
CA VAL A 69 -7.68 -4.02 -11.59
C VAL A 69 -7.17 -3.68 -12.99
N THR A 70 -5.90 -3.98 -13.25
CA THR A 70 -5.23 -3.64 -14.52
C THR A 70 -5.73 -4.46 -15.73
N SER A 71 -6.54 -5.50 -15.51
CA SER A 71 -7.16 -6.26 -16.58
C SER A 71 -8.40 -5.60 -17.21
N PHE A 72 -8.96 -4.57 -16.55
CA PHE A 72 -10.15 -3.87 -17.03
C PHE A 72 -9.79 -2.74 -18.00
N MET A 73 -10.58 -2.58 -19.06
CA MET A 73 -10.49 -1.40 -19.91
C MET A 73 -10.88 -0.14 -19.12
N GLY A 74 -10.08 0.91 -19.23
CA GLY A 74 -10.32 2.18 -18.53
C GLY A 74 -9.98 2.16 -17.04
N TRP A 75 -9.18 1.20 -16.58
CA TRP A 75 -8.81 1.11 -15.16
C TRP A 75 -8.00 2.34 -14.70
N GLU A 76 -7.17 2.90 -15.58
CA GLU A 76 -6.29 4.03 -15.31
C GLU A 76 -7.07 5.29 -14.90
N GLU A 77 -8.19 5.54 -15.55
CA GLU A 77 -9.07 6.66 -15.25
C GLU A 77 -9.92 6.41 -14.02
N ASN A 78 -10.29 5.15 -13.75
CA ASN A 78 -11.29 4.82 -12.74
C ASN A 78 -10.71 4.47 -11.36
N TYR A 79 -9.46 4.01 -11.29
CA TYR A 79 -8.83 3.51 -10.05
C TYR A 79 -7.54 4.29 -9.71
N PRO A 80 -7.66 5.57 -9.28
CA PRO A 80 -6.49 6.45 -9.16
C PRO A 80 -5.48 6.00 -8.12
N ALA A 81 -5.90 5.36 -7.01
CA ALA A 81 -4.96 4.78 -6.05
C ALA A 81 -4.06 3.70 -6.68
N PHE A 82 -4.63 2.81 -7.50
CA PHE A 82 -3.85 1.79 -8.21
C PHE A 82 -2.96 2.41 -9.27
N LYS A 83 -3.48 3.36 -10.04
CA LYS A 83 -2.70 4.07 -11.04
C LYS A 83 -1.48 4.75 -10.43
N TRP A 84 -1.65 5.46 -9.31
CA TRP A 84 -0.54 6.11 -8.64
C TRP A 84 0.55 5.14 -8.18
N CYS A 85 0.19 3.95 -7.71
CA CYS A 85 1.17 2.91 -7.42
C CYS A 85 1.86 2.41 -8.71
N LYS A 86 1.10 2.11 -9.76
CA LYS A 86 1.61 1.58 -11.03
C LYS A 86 2.55 2.55 -11.76
N ASP A 87 2.25 3.85 -11.71
CA ASP A 87 3.05 4.91 -12.34
C ASP A 87 4.47 5.03 -11.74
N LYS A 88 4.73 4.41 -10.57
CA LYS A 88 6.07 4.32 -9.97
C LYS A 88 6.93 3.22 -10.58
N GLY A 89 6.34 2.29 -11.33
CA GLY A 89 7.01 1.14 -11.92
C GLY A 89 6.29 -0.17 -11.63
N ASP A 90 6.60 -1.20 -12.42
CA ASP A 90 5.85 -2.47 -12.44
C ASP A 90 5.87 -3.26 -11.12
N ALA A 91 6.89 -3.06 -10.30
CA ALA A 91 7.02 -3.72 -9.01
C ALA A 91 6.14 -3.09 -7.91
N TRP A 92 5.68 -1.85 -8.10
CA TRP A 92 4.91 -1.11 -7.11
C TRP A 92 3.42 -1.40 -7.23
N TYR A 93 2.79 -1.71 -6.11
CA TYR A 93 1.37 -2.01 -6.03
C TYR A 93 0.71 -1.38 -4.80
N LEU A 94 -0.61 -1.28 -4.83
CA LEU A 94 -1.41 -0.93 -3.66
C LEU A 94 -1.47 -2.17 -2.75
N PRO A 95 -0.92 -2.11 -1.52
CA PRO A 95 -0.82 -3.28 -0.66
C PRO A 95 -2.20 -3.83 -0.25
N ALA A 96 -2.28 -5.14 -0.05
CA ALA A 96 -3.45 -5.79 0.53
C ALA A 96 -3.57 -5.45 2.03
N LYS A 97 -4.74 -5.68 2.63
CA LYS A 97 -5.02 -5.23 4.00
C LYS A 97 -4.08 -5.84 5.04
N GLU A 98 -3.75 -7.13 4.90
CA GLU A 98 -2.85 -7.79 5.84
C GLU A 98 -1.40 -7.35 5.62
N GLU A 99 -1.01 -6.91 4.42
CA GLU A 99 0.32 -6.33 4.19
C GLU A 99 0.48 -4.99 4.90
N ILE A 100 -0.53 -4.10 4.83
CA ILE A 100 -0.48 -2.83 5.56
C ILE A 100 -0.49 -3.09 7.07
N ALA A 101 -1.27 -4.07 7.53
CA ALA A 101 -1.40 -4.38 8.95
C ALA A 101 -0.08 -4.86 9.59
N LEU A 102 0.91 -5.31 8.80
CA LEU A 102 2.25 -5.63 9.29
C LEU A 102 3.01 -4.41 9.83
N ILE A 103 2.65 -3.20 9.41
CA ILE A 103 3.27 -1.97 9.90
C ILE A 103 2.62 -1.63 11.25
N THR A 104 3.13 -2.22 12.33
CA THR A 104 2.62 -1.95 13.68
C THR A 104 3.32 -0.73 14.30
N LEU A 105 2.89 -0.35 15.51
CA LEU A 105 3.55 0.69 16.31
C LEU A 105 5.04 0.45 16.51
N LYS A 106 5.45 -0.82 16.63
CA LYS A 106 6.83 -1.21 16.87
C LYS A 106 7.72 -0.92 15.65
N GLU A 107 7.24 -1.25 14.45
CA GLU A 107 7.99 -1.03 13.21
C GLU A 107 7.96 0.45 12.79
N ARG A 108 6.88 1.18 13.12
CA ARG A 108 6.65 2.58 12.71
C ARG A 108 7.81 3.50 13.04
N GLU A 109 8.39 3.42 14.24
CA GLU A 109 9.49 4.32 14.64
C GLU A 109 10.74 4.13 13.78
N ALA A 110 11.10 2.86 13.52
CA ALA A 110 12.23 2.54 12.66
C ALA A 110 11.97 3.00 11.22
N ILE A 111 10.77 2.74 10.70
CA ILE A 111 10.37 3.14 9.36
C ILE A 111 10.37 4.67 9.22
N ASN A 112 9.79 5.41 10.17
CA ASN A 112 9.72 6.88 10.13
C ASN A 112 11.09 7.54 10.20
N ARG A 113 12.02 7.01 11.01
CA ARG A 113 13.39 7.50 11.08
C ARG A 113 14.08 7.42 9.71
N THR A 114 13.90 6.31 9.01
CA THR A 114 14.53 6.10 7.69
C THR A 114 13.80 6.85 6.58
N LEU A 115 12.47 6.94 6.61
CA LEU A 115 11.71 7.80 5.71
C LEU A 115 12.18 9.24 5.82
N LEU A 116 12.32 9.77 7.05
CA LEU A 116 12.79 11.12 7.30
C LEU A 116 14.22 11.34 6.79
N SER A 117 15.15 10.44 7.11
CA SER A 117 16.55 10.56 6.67
C SER A 117 16.71 10.46 5.14
N ALA A 118 15.82 9.73 4.48
CA ALA A 118 15.77 9.61 3.02
C ALA A 118 15.00 10.76 2.32
N GLY A 119 14.49 11.75 3.07
CA GLY A 119 13.70 12.86 2.52
C GLY A 119 12.27 12.48 2.11
N GLY A 120 11.79 11.32 2.57
CA GLY A 120 10.43 10.84 2.36
C GLY A 120 9.41 11.42 3.35
N LYS A 121 8.13 11.14 3.08
CA LYS A 121 7.02 11.49 3.98
C LYS A 121 6.88 10.40 5.05
N THR A 122 6.86 10.79 6.32
CA THR A 122 6.66 9.86 7.44
C THR A 122 5.25 9.28 7.47
N LEU A 123 5.11 8.09 8.05
CA LEU A 123 3.83 7.54 8.47
C LEU A 123 3.20 8.44 9.55
N PRO A 124 1.87 8.53 9.59
CA PRO A 124 1.13 9.44 10.45
C PRO A 124 1.41 9.22 11.93
N GLU A 125 1.32 10.32 12.70
CA GLU A 125 1.40 10.27 14.15
C GLU A 125 0.15 9.65 14.80
N LEU A 126 0.26 9.26 16.07
CA LEU A 126 -0.84 8.58 16.79
C LEU A 126 -2.11 9.44 16.93
N ASN A 127 -1.98 10.76 16.83
CA ASN A 127 -3.10 11.69 16.87
C ASN A 127 -3.74 11.94 15.50
N GLU A 128 -3.19 11.38 14.42
CA GLU A 128 -3.77 11.44 13.08
C GLU A 128 -4.64 10.20 12.80
N PRO A 129 -5.71 10.31 12.00
CA PRO A 129 -6.54 9.16 11.63
C PRO A 129 -5.75 8.07 10.92
N GLY A 130 -4.71 8.43 10.16
CA GLY A 130 -3.81 7.47 9.51
C GLY A 130 -4.49 6.35 8.72
N ARG A 131 -5.58 6.68 8.00
CA ARG A 131 -6.33 5.74 7.17
C ARG A 131 -5.60 5.53 5.84
N TYR A 132 -5.12 4.31 5.61
CA TYR A 132 -4.52 3.90 4.34
C TYR A 132 -5.43 2.94 3.59
N TRP A 133 -5.65 3.22 2.31
CA TRP A 133 -6.32 2.27 1.44
C TRP A 133 -5.53 0.97 1.33
N SER A 134 -6.23 -0.15 1.38
CA SER A 134 -5.70 -1.41 0.86
C SER A 134 -6.26 -1.67 -0.55
N SER A 135 -5.65 -2.61 -1.28
CA SER A 135 -6.20 -3.14 -2.52
C SER A 135 -7.31 -4.17 -2.30
N THR A 136 -7.55 -4.59 -1.06
CA THR A 136 -8.50 -5.66 -0.75
C THR A 136 -9.93 -5.14 -0.75
N GLU A 137 -10.74 -5.63 -1.69
CA GLU A 137 -12.16 -5.33 -1.84
C GLU A 137 -12.97 -6.03 -0.74
N TYR A 138 -14.02 -5.37 -0.23
CA TYR A 138 -14.99 -5.99 0.68
C TYR A 138 -16.20 -6.50 -0.11
N ASP A 139 -16.73 -5.64 -0.98
CA ASP A 139 -17.82 -5.93 -1.90
C ASP A 139 -17.77 -4.98 -3.12
N ALA A 140 -18.81 -5.00 -3.96
CA ALA A 140 -18.94 -4.10 -5.10
C ALA A 140 -18.82 -2.59 -4.76
N ALA A 141 -19.27 -2.16 -3.57
CA ALA A 141 -19.33 -0.75 -3.17
C ALA A 141 -18.20 -0.31 -2.23
N SER A 142 -17.59 -1.26 -1.51
CA SER A 142 -16.74 -1.01 -0.35
C SER A 142 -15.39 -1.71 -0.46
N VAL A 143 -14.39 -1.12 0.18
CA VAL A 143 -13.01 -1.60 0.21
C VAL A 143 -12.42 -1.47 1.60
N TRP A 144 -11.54 -2.41 1.95
CA TRP A 144 -10.79 -2.38 3.19
C TRP A 144 -9.74 -1.26 3.21
N HIS A 145 -9.65 -0.58 4.34
CA HIS A 145 -8.59 0.34 4.70
C HIS A 145 -8.08 0.00 6.10
N VAL A 146 -6.86 0.41 6.40
CA VAL A 146 -6.21 0.13 7.69
C VAL A 146 -5.95 1.45 8.41
N TYR A 147 -6.29 1.49 9.71
CA TYR A 147 -5.78 2.52 10.61
C TYR A 147 -4.36 2.14 11.00
N MET A 148 -3.37 2.79 10.37
CA MET A 148 -1.95 2.52 10.57
C MET A 148 -1.53 2.61 12.05
N ARG A 149 -2.24 3.42 12.86
CA ARG A 149 -2.02 3.55 14.30
C ARG A 149 -2.08 2.21 15.05
N TYR A 150 -2.94 1.29 14.63
CA TYR A 150 -3.24 0.07 15.37
C TYR A 150 -3.27 -1.20 14.51
N GLY A 151 -3.00 -1.07 13.20
CA GLY A 151 -3.20 -2.17 12.25
C GLY A 151 -4.67 -2.62 12.17
N LEU A 152 -5.62 -1.78 12.59
CA LEU A 152 -7.04 -2.15 12.60
C LEU A 152 -7.67 -1.98 11.23
N GLU A 153 -8.33 -3.02 10.77
CA GLU A 153 -8.96 -3.11 9.47
C GLU A 153 -10.44 -2.69 9.56
N TYR A 154 -10.85 -1.80 8.65
CA TYR A 154 -12.24 -1.40 8.47
C TYR A 154 -12.54 -1.33 6.98
N TYR A 155 -13.81 -1.32 6.60
CA TYR A 155 -14.20 -1.08 5.22
C TYR A 155 -15.08 0.16 5.11
N THR A 156 -15.02 0.80 3.95
CA THR A 156 -15.89 1.93 3.62
C THR A 156 -16.04 2.05 2.11
N VAL A 157 -16.86 2.99 1.66
CA VAL A 157 -17.16 3.21 0.25
C VAL A 157 -15.92 3.63 -0.55
N LYS A 158 -15.75 3.04 -1.74
CA LYS A 158 -14.54 3.15 -2.59
C LYS A 158 -14.17 4.56 -3.08
N TYR A 159 -15.12 5.49 -3.03
CA TYR A 159 -14.99 6.83 -3.61
C TYR A 159 -14.55 7.91 -2.63
N LEU A 160 -14.34 7.57 -1.37
CA LEU A 160 -13.70 8.48 -0.42
C LEU A 160 -12.21 8.64 -0.77
N THR A 161 -11.61 9.71 -0.26
CA THR A 161 -10.18 9.96 -0.42
C THR A 161 -9.47 9.60 0.88
N TYR A 162 -8.54 8.63 0.82
CA TYR A 162 -7.65 8.25 1.92
C TYR A 162 -6.20 8.16 1.42
N ARG A 163 -5.27 7.92 2.36
CA ARG A 163 -3.85 7.84 2.04
C ARG A 163 -3.54 6.58 1.25
N VAL A 164 -2.61 6.72 0.30
CA VAL A 164 -2.08 5.66 -0.53
C VAL A 164 -0.57 5.67 -0.40
N ARG A 165 -0.01 4.52 -0.01
CA ARG A 165 1.44 4.30 0.03
C ARG A 165 1.72 3.00 -0.71
N ALA A 166 2.58 3.05 -1.71
CA ALA A 166 2.86 1.91 -2.55
C ALA A 166 3.79 0.95 -1.82
N VAL A 167 3.66 -0.33 -2.13
CA VAL A 167 4.53 -1.39 -1.64
C VAL A 167 5.16 -2.11 -2.83
N ALA A 168 6.39 -2.59 -2.65
CA ALA A 168 7.04 -3.51 -3.58
C ALA A 168 7.69 -4.66 -2.81
N LYS A 169 7.82 -5.82 -3.47
CA LYS A 169 8.63 -6.95 -3.00
C LYS A 169 10.06 -6.80 -3.53
N PHE A 170 11.04 -7.23 -2.75
CA PHE A 170 12.44 -7.31 -3.15
C PHE A 170 13.02 -8.68 -2.81
#